data_AF-A0A4Y2V6K2-F1
#
_entry.id   AF-A0A4Y2V6K2-F1
#
_cell.length_a   1.000
_cell.length_b   1.000
_cell.length_c   1.000
_cell.angle_alpha   90.00
_cell.angle_beta   90.00
_cell.angle_gamma   90.00
#
_symmetry.space_group_name_H-M   'P 1'
#
loop_
_entity.id
_entity.type
_entity.pdbx_description
1 polymer ?
#
loop_
_entity_poly.entity_id
_entity_poly.type
_entity_poly.pdbx_seq_one_letter_code
_entity_poly.pdbx_strand_id
1 'polypeptide(L)'
;MTKPLTVSKNKQLDEQLLRMVVKEYQPFSLVEDAEFKRFFHMLCPAYNLPTRKTLSNNILQNCFVETMSKVRESVKMAPAVSLTMDSWTSINNKSYLAVTTHFIDSTTELRTFLLDCSKMDSSHTSQELSKQIKRISHEWEIDNKIVAIVTNNASNIVGGVHDSGFRSLTCFAHSLNLVVRKGLLEIKLPIDKVKQVMEHFKRSSNALATLHKMQDQMQMPQLKLKQDVVTRWNSTFDMLTRF
;
A
#
# COMPACT_ATOMS: atom_id res chain seq x y z
N MET A 1 14.80 -13.70 -42.62
CA MET A 1 13.47 -13.48 -42.02
C MET A 1 13.47 -14.07 -40.62
N THR A 2 13.12 -13.30 -39.60
CA THR A 2 12.97 -13.79 -38.22
C THR A 2 11.75 -14.71 -38.16
N LYS A 3 11.91 -15.92 -37.62
CA LYS A 3 10.80 -16.87 -37.48
C LYS A 3 9.73 -16.27 -36.55
N PRO A 4 8.44 -16.28 -36.94
CA PRO A 4 7.38 -15.75 -36.09
C PRO A 4 7.29 -16.56 -34.78
N LEU A 5 6.98 -15.87 -33.69
CA LEU A 5 6.74 -16.51 -32.40
C LEU A 5 5.44 -17.32 -32.45
N THR A 6 5.41 -18.42 -31.70
CA THR A 6 4.17 -19.18 -31.49
C THR A 6 3.18 -18.35 -30.67
N VAL A 7 1.88 -18.60 -30.85
CA VAL A 7 0.82 -17.93 -30.08
C VAL A 7 1.04 -18.10 -28.57
N SER A 8 1.42 -19.31 -28.14
CA SER A 8 1.73 -19.60 -26.73
C SER A 8 2.91 -18.75 -26.21
N LYS A 9 3.97 -18.60 -27.00
CA LYS A 9 5.13 -17.81 -26.58
C LYS A 9 4.83 -16.32 -26.51
N ASN A 10 4.05 -15.78 -27.45
CA ASN A 10 3.58 -14.39 -27.39
C ASN A 10 2.74 -14.15 -26.13
N LYS A 11 1.77 -15.03 -25.84
CA LYS A 11 0.94 -14.92 -24.63
C LYS A 11 1.78 -14.91 -23.34
N GLN A 12 2.80 -15.78 -23.24
CA GLN A 12 3.70 -15.80 -22.09
C GLN A 12 4.51 -14.51 -21.93
N LEU A 13 4.97 -13.92 -23.04
CA LEU A 13 5.70 -12.66 -23.03
C LEU A 13 4.78 -11.49 -22.62
N ASP A 14 3.56 -11.45 -23.15
CA ASP A 14 2.55 -10.46 -22.80
C ASP A 14 2.20 -10.51 -21.30
N GLU A 15 1.99 -11.71 -20.75
CA GLU A 15 1.70 -11.91 -19.33
C GLU A 15 2.89 -11.52 -18.45
N GLN A 16 4.12 -11.89 -18.83
CA GLN A 16 5.30 -11.51 -18.07
C GLN A 16 5.58 -10.00 -18.13
N LEU A 17 5.32 -9.37 -19.27
CA LEU A 17 5.38 -7.92 -19.42
C LEU A 17 4.36 -7.23 -18.53
N LEU A 18 3.11 -7.71 -18.50
CA LEU A 18 2.09 -7.20 -17.58
C LEU A 18 2.54 -7.36 -16.13
N ARG A 19 3.10 -8.52 -15.74
CA ARG A 19 3.60 -8.75 -14.38
C ARG A 19 4.70 -7.76 -14.01
N MET A 20 5.62 -7.47 -14.91
CA MET A 20 6.64 -6.44 -14.69
C MET A 20 5.98 -5.08 -14.46
N VAL A 21 5.01 -4.70 -15.30
CA VAL A 21 4.31 -3.42 -15.14
C VAL A 21 3.59 -3.32 -13.80
N VAL A 22 2.83 -4.35 -13.41
CA VAL A 22 1.99 -4.32 -12.20
C VAL A 22 2.81 -4.51 -10.93
N LYS A 23 3.78 -5.43 -10.91
CA LYS A 23 4.56 -5.75 -9.70
C LYS A 23 5.63 -4.71 -9.40
N GLU A 24 6.17 -4.07 -10.43
CA GLU A 24 7.21 -3.03 -10.28
C GLU A 24 6.66 -1.62 -10.41
N TYR A 25 5.33 -1.46 -10.34
CA TYR A 25 4.63 -0.16 -10.37
C TYR A 25 5.02 0.73 -11.55
N GLN A 26 5.32 0.13 -12.71
CA GLN A 26 5.66 0.88 -13.91
C GLN A 26 4.40 1.44 -14.58
N PRO A 27 4.50 2.58 -15.29
CA PRO A 27 3.38 3.07 -16.08
C PRO A 27 3.12 2.14 -17.27
N PHE A 28 1.85 1.92 -17.62
CA PHE A 28 1.50 1.15 -18.83
C PHE A 28 2.06 1.77 -20.12
N SER A 29 2.37 3.07 -20.13
CA SER A 29 3.01 3.75 -21.27
C SER A 29 4.48 3.34 -21.48
N LEU A 30 5.08 2.56 -20.57
CA LEU A 30 6.44 2.04 -20.75
C LEU A 30 6.60 1.29 -22.08
N VAL A 31 5.57 0.56 -22.52
CA VAL A 31 5.58 -0.15 -23.81
C VAL A 31 5.58 0.77 -25.03
N GLU A 32 5.33 2.07 -24.83
CA GLU A 32 5.34 3.08 -25.87
C GLU A 32 6.68 3.81 -25.98
N ASP A 33 7.55 3.70 -24.97
CA ASP A 33 8.88 4.32 -24.92
C ASP A 33 9.79 3.84 -26.07
N ALA A 34 10.54 4.78 -26.66
CA ALA A 34 11.32 4.52 -27.86
C ALA A 34 12.52 3.59 -27.58
N GLU A 35 13.25 3.80 -26.48
CA GLU A 35 14.40 2.96 -26.14
C GLU A 35 13.95 1.60 -25.62
N PHE A 36 12.84 1.55 -24.88
CA PHE A 36 12.22 0.30 -24.45
C PHE A 36 11.84 -0.59 -25.66
N LYS A 37 11.20 -0.01 -26.68
CA LYS A 37 10.88 -0.72 -27.93
C LYS A 37 12.13 -1.21 -28.64
N ARG A 38 13.16 -0.36 -28.78
CA ARG A 38 14.43 -0.75 -29.41
C ARG A 38 15.10 -1.89 -28.67
N PHE A 39 15.15 -1.82 -27.34
CA PHE A 39 15.72 -2.87 -26.50
C PHE A 39 15.03 -4.22 -26.71
N PHE A 40 13.70 -4.26 -26.69
CA PHE A 40 12.94 -5.49 -26.95
C PHE A 40 13.12 -5.98 -28.39
N HIS A 41 13.19 -5.08 -29.37
CA HIS A 41 13.46 -5.45 -30.75
C HIS A 41 14.85 -6.06 -30.93
N MET A 42 15.88 -5.58 -30.20
CA MET A 42 17.22 -6.17 -30.20
C MET A 42 17.24 -7.58 -29.57
N LEU A 43 16.50 -7.78 -28.48
CA LEU A 43 16.43 -9.07 -27.78
C LEU A 43 15.58 -10.10 -28.52
N CYS A 44 14.44 -9.69 -29.06
CA CYS A 44 13.49 -10.56 -29.75
C CYS A 44 12.76 -9.81 -30.86
N PRO A 45 13.34 -9.71 -32.07
CA PRO A 45 12.76 -8.93 -33.17
C PRO A 45 11.40 -9.44 -33.64
N ALA A 46 11.07 -10.71 -33.37
CA ALA A 46 9.80 -11.35 -33.73
C ALA A 46 8.66 -11.07 -32.74
N TYR A 47 8.95 -10.45 -31.59
CA TYR A 47 7.95 -10.08 -30.60
C TYR A 47 7.46 -8.65 -30.86
N ASN A 48 6.15 -8.52 -31.13
CA ASN A 48 5.50 -7.23 -31.24
C ASN A 48 4.96 -6.83 -29.88
N LEU A 49 5.52 -5.77 -29.29
CA LEU A 49 5.06 -5.26 -28.01
C LEU A 49 3.56 -4.90 -28.09
N PRO A 50 2.76 -5.25 -27.07
CA PRO A 50 1.37 -4.82 -27.02
C PRO A 50 1.32 -3.31 -26.84
N THR A 51 0.25 -2.70 -27.37
CA THR A 51 -0.01 -1.28 -27.10
C THR A 51 -0.38 -1.06 -25.64
N ARG A 52 -0.22 0.18 -25.15
CA ARG A 52 -0.67 0.55 -23.80
C ARG A 52 -2.12 0.15 -23.55
N LYS A 53 -3.00 0.36 -24.54
CA LYS A 53 -4.44 0.00 -24.45
C LYS A 53 -4.65 -1.51 -24.39
N THR A 54 -3.94 -2.27 -25.22
CA THR A 54 -4.01 -3.74 -25.20
C THR A 54 -3.57 -4.28 -23.84
N LEU A 55 -2.49 -3.73 -23.29
CA LEU A 55 -1.97 -4.12 -22.00
C LEU A 55 -2.95 -3.78 -20.86
N SER A 56 -3.49 -2.57 -20.84
CA SER A 56 -4.37 -2.09 -19.76
C SER A 56 -5.81 -2.62 -19.83
N ASN A 57 -6.36 -2.83 -21.02
CA ASN A 57 -7.79 -3.11 -21.19
C ASN A 57 -8.08 -4.57 -21.50
N ASN A 58 -7.13 -5.32 -22.06
CA ASN A 58 -7.34 -6.70 -22.47
C ASN A 58 -6.52 -7.64 -21.60
N ILE A 59 -5.19 -7.52 -21.64
CA ILE A 59 -4.28 -8.45 -20.95
C ILE A 59 -4.48 -8.34 -19.43
N LEU A 60 -4.55 -7.11 -18.90
CA LEU A 60 -4.82 -6.86 -17.49
C LEU A 60 -6.17 -7.44 -17.04
N GLN A 61 -7.24 -7.23 -17.81
CA GLN A 61 -8.58 -7.70 -17.45
C GLN A 61 -8.64 -9.23 -17.40
N ASN A 62 -8.05 -9.91 -18.38
CA ASN A 62 -7.98 -11.38 -18.37
C ASN A 62 -7.20 -11.89 -17.16
N CYS A 63 -6.01 -11.32 -16.91
CA CYS A 63 -5.19 -11.67 -15.75
C CYS A 63 -5.91 -11.40 -14.41
N PHE A 64 -6.66 -10.30 -14.33
CA PHE A 64 -7.47 -9.96 -13.17
C PHE A 64 -8.56 -11.01 -12.93
N VAL A 65 -9.35 -11.38 -13.95
CA VAL A 65 -10.42 -12.39 -13.82
C VAL A 65 -9.84 -13.74 -13.38
N GLU A 66 -8.74 -14.19 -14.01
CA GLU A 66 -8.08 -15.45 -13.64
C GLU A 66 -7.54 -15.41 -12.21
N THR A 67 -6.91 -14.30 -11.81
CA THR A 67 -6.35 -14.13 -10.45
C THR A 67 -7.48 -14.07 -9.43
N MET A 68 -8.53 -13.29 -9.71
CA MET A 68 -9.71 -13.16 -8.84
C MET A 68 -10.38 -14.51 -8.61
N SER A 69 -10.52 -15.34 -9.66
CA SER A 69 -11.07 -16.69 -9.54
C SER A 69 -10.23 -17.57 -8.60
N LYS A 70 -8.90 -17.56 -8.74
CA LYS A 70 -7.98 -18.32 -7.86
C LYS A 70 -8.04 -17.84 -6.41
N VAL A 71 -8.09 -16.51 -6.21
CA VAL A 71 -8.19 -15.93 -4.86
C VAL A 71 -9.53 -16.30 -4.22
N ARG A 72 -10.66 -16.22 -4.96
CA ARG A 72 -11.97 -16.64 -4.47
C ARG A 72 -11.98 -18.11 -4.04
N GLU A 73 -11.42 -19.00 -4.85
CA GLU A 73 -11.29 -20.41 -4.49
C GLU A 73 -10.46 -20.60 -3.21
N SER A 74 -9.31 -19.92 -3.12
CA SER A 74 -8.44 -19.99 -1.93
C SER A 74 -9.16 -19.50 -0.65
N VAL A 75 -9.85 -18.36 -0.72
CA VAL A 75 -10.63 -17.80 0.40
C VAL A 75 -11.81 -18.71 0.77
N LYS A 76 -12.46 -19.33 -0.22
CA LYS A 76 -13.58 -20.26 0.00
C LYS A 76 -13.15 -21.53 0.71
N MET A 77 -11.92 -21.99 0.51
CA MET A 77 -11.37 -23.15 1.22
C MET A 77 -10.94 -22.84 2.66
N ALA A 78 -10.79 -21.57 3.03
CA ALA A 78 -10.43 -21.19 4.39
C ALA A 78 -11.57 -21.54 5.37
N PRO A 79 -11.29 -22.24 6.49
CA PRO A 79 -12.30 -22.55 7.51
C PRO A 79 -12.67 -21.33 8.34
N ALA A 80 -11.71 -20.41 8.52
CA ALA A 80 -11.86 -19.18 9.27
C ALA A 80 -10.93 -18.11 8.67
N VAL A 81 -11.36 -16.86 8.71
CA VAL A 81 -10.60 -15.72 8.21
C VAL A 81 -10.56 -14.60 9.26
N SER A 82 -9.48 -13.82 9.23
CA SER A 82 -9.41 -12.52 9.90
C SER A 82 -9.28 -11.44 8.85
N LEU A 83 -9.88 -10.27 9.10
CA LEU A 83 -9.77 -9.14 8.19
C LEU A 83 -8.88 -8.08 8.82
N THR A 84 -8.10 -7.38 8.02
CA THR A 84 -7.56 -6.07 8.36
C THR A 84 -8.29 -5.03 7.54
N MET A 85 -8.60 -3.90 8.17
CA MET A 85 -9.32 -2.80 7.56
C MET A 85 -8.61 -1.49 7.87
N ASP A 86 -8.25 -0.77 6.81
CA ASP A 86 -7.62 0.54 6.92
C ASP A 86 -8.32 1.55 6.03
N SER A 87 -8.50 2.76 6.55
CA SER A 87 -9.08 3.88 5.81
C SER A 87 -8.14 5.07 5.90
N TRP A 88 -7.87 5.69 4.76
CA TRP A 88 -6.99 6.85 4.69
C TRP A 88 -7.53 7.90 3.72
N THR A 89 -7.11 9.14 3.93
CA THR A 89 -7.30 10.22 2.98
C THR A 89 -6.02 10.38 2.16
N SER A 90 -6.13 10.22 0.85
CA SER A 90 -5.04 10.45 -0.09
C SER A 90 -4.64 11.93 -0.17
N ILE A 91 -3.46 12.21 -0.75
CA ILE A 91 -2.97 13.56 -1.00
C ILE A 91 -3.89 14.41 -1.88
N ASN A 92 -4.78 13.78 -2.65
CA ASN A 92 -5.76 14.45 -3.50
C ASN A 92 -7.11 14.65 -2.76
N ASN A 93 -7.11 14.57 -1.43
CA ASN A 93 -8.27 14.65 -0.56
C ASN A 93 -9.37 13.64 -0.90
N LYS A 94 -8.99 12.48 -1.44
CA LYS A 94 -9.91 11.36 -1.68
C LYS A 94 -9.75 10.32 -0.58
N SER A 95 -10.86 9.94 0.01
CA SER A 95 -10.96 8.89 1.01
C SER A 95 -10.96 7.51 0.37
N TYR A 96 -10.21 6.57 0.95
CA TYR A 96 -10.16 5.18 0.52
C TYR A 96 -10.36 4.25 1.71
N LEU A 97 -10.89 3.08 1.42
CA LEU A 97 -11.01 1.95 2.32
C LEU A 97 -10.37 0.73 1.68
N ALA A 98 -9.47 0.08 2.39
CA ALA A 98 -8.94 -1.23 2.01
C ALA A 98 -9.35 -2.29 3.03
N VAL A 99 -9.79 -3.44 2.52
CA VAL A 99 -10.09 -4.63 3.32
C VAL A 99 -9.23 -5.77 2.81
N THR A 100 -8.43 -6.35 3.70
CA THR A 100 -7.53 -7.47 3.38
C THR A 100 -7.91 -8.66 4.25
N THR A 101 -7.98 -9.85 3.66
CA THR A 101 -8.21 -11.10 4.40
C THR A 101 -6.91 -11.81 4.70
N HIS A 102 -6.87 -12.49 5.85
CA HIS A 102 -5.77 -13.29 6.31
C HIS A 102 -6.27 -14.61 6.89
N PHE A 103 -5.67 -15.71 6.46
CA PHE A 103 -5.99 -17.05 6.96
C PHE A 103 -4.80 -18.00 6.81
N ILE A 104 -4.84 -19.10 7.55
CA ILE A 104 -3.90 -20.20 7.41
C ILE A 104 -4.52 -21.24 6.47
N ASP A 105 -3.81 -21.60 5.41
CA ASP A 105 -4.29 -22.62 4.47
C ASP A 105 -4.01 -24.05 4.94
N SER A 106 -4.39 -25.04 4.13
CA SER A 106 -4.18 -26.46 4.43
C SER A 106 -2.70 -26.86 4.50
N THR A 107 -1.79 -26.04 3.96
CA THR A 107 -0.34 -26.22 4.03
C THR A 107 0.30 -25.51 5.22
N THR A 108 -0.53 -24.97 6.14
CA THR A 108 -0.10 -24.18 7.30
C THR A 108 0.61 -22.87 6.96
N GLU A 109 0.40 -22.34 5.74
CA GLU A 109 0.95 -21.07 5.32
C GLU A 109 -0.04 -19.93 5.52
N LEU A 110 0.47 -18.77 5.96
CA LEU A 110 -0.31 -17.54 6.01
C LEU A 110 -0.58 -17.05 4.59
N ARG A 111 -1.86 -17.02 4.22
CA ARG A 111 -2.34 -16.38 2.99
C ARG A 111 -2.91 -15.02 3.31
N THR A 112 -2.61 -14.06 2.45
CA THR A 112 -3.06 -12.67 2.57
C THR A 112 -3.51 -12.17 1.21
N PHE A 113 -4.75 -11.67 1.13
CA PHE A 113 -5.32 -11.16 -0.11
C PHE A 113 -6.10 -9.88 0.13
N LEU A 114 -5.86 -8.87 -0.72
CA LEU A 114 -6.69 -7.67 -0.75
C LEU A 114 -8.05 -8.02 -1.35
N LEU A 115 -9.12 -7.86 -0.58
CA LEU A 115 -10.49 -8.17 -1.00
C LEU A 115 -11.15 -6.99 -1.72
N ASP A 116 -10.91 -5.78 -1.21
CA ASP A 116 -11.40 -4.55 -1.82
C ASP A 116 -10.50 -3.37 -1.47
N CYS A 117 -10.43 -2.42 -2.40
CA CYS A 117 -9.81 -1.11 -2.20
C CYS A 117 -10.65 -0.07 -2.94
N SER A 118 -11.66 0.45 -2.26
CA SER A 118 -12.67 1.33 -2.85
C SER A 118 -12.52 2.76 -2.37
N LYS A 119 -12.83 3.71 -3.26
CA LYS A 119 -12.96 5.12 -2.91
C LYS A 119 -14.26 5.29 -2.12
N MET A 120 -14.20 6.00 -1.01
CA MET A 120 -15.39 6.37 -0.23
C MET A 120 -15.87 7.76 -0.64
N ASP A 121 -17.11 7.86 -1.11
CA ASP A 121 -17.72 9.13 -1.54
C ASP A 121 -18.46 9.87 -0.43
N SER A 122 -18.89 9.17 0.63
CA SER A 122 -19.63 9.74 1.75
C SER A 122 -18.73 10.01 2.98
N SER A 123 -19.29 10.71 3.97
CA SER A 123 -18.71 10.83 5.30
C SER A 123 -18.42 9.43 5.86
N HIS A 124 -17.23 9.29 6.48
CA HIS A 124 -16.73 8.07 7.13
C HIS A 124 -17.55 7.69 8.36
N THR A 125 -18.86 7.53 8.20
CA THR A 125 -19.78 7.17 9.27
C THR A 125 -19.67 5.68 9.55
N SER A 126 -19.90 5.29 10.81
CA SER A 126 -19.95 3.89 11.21
C SER A 126 -20.94 3.09 10.37
N GLN A 127 -22.09 3.67 10.02
CA GLN A 127 -23.12 3.01 9.24
C GLN A 127 -22.66 2.69 7.81
N GLU A 128 -21.97 3.61 7.14
CA GLU A 128 -21.47 3.34 5.78
C GLU A 128 -20.36 2.28 5.81
N LEU A 129 -19.43 2.40 6.75
CA LEU A 129 -18.39 1.40 6.94
C LEU A 129 -18.99 0.01 7.20
N SER A 130 -20.07 -0.06 8.00
CA SER A 130 -20.76 -1.31 8.24
C SER A 130 -21.37 -1.91 6.97
N LYS A 131 -22.00 -1.09 6.12
CA LYS A 131 -22.52 -1.55 4.83
C LYS A 131 -21.42 -2.09 3.93
N GLN A 132 -20.27 -1.40 3.88
CA GLN A 132 -19.13 -1.86 3.08
C GLN A 132 -18.57 -3.18 3.60
N ILE A 133 -18.42 -3.34 4.91
CA ILE A 133 -17.97 -4.59 5.52
C ILE A 133 -18.93 -5.73 5.17
N LYS A 134 -20.25 -5.55 5.33
CA LYS A 134 -21.25 -6.58 4.98
C LYS A 134 -21.26 -6.90 3.49
N ARG A 135 -21.18 -5.87 2.63
CA ARG A 135 -21.09 -6.05 1.17
C ARG A 135 -19.89 -6.93 0.80
N ILE A 136 -18.69 -6.58 1.27
CA ILE A 136 -17.46 -7.34 0.99
C ILE A 136 -17.56 -8.75 1.57
N SER A 137 -18.08 -8.90 2.79
CA SER A 137 -18.25 -10.22 3.42
C SER A 137 -19.14 -11.15 2.58
N HIS A 138 -20.26 -10.62 2.09
CA HIS A 138 -21.21 -11.35 1.24
C HIS A 138 -20.65 -11.63 -0.17
N GLU A 139 -20.04 -10.64 -0.83
CA GLU A 139 -19.43 -10.80 -2.17
C GLU A 139 -18.36 -11.89 -2.21
N TRP A 140 -17.68 -12.10 -1.08
CA TRP A 140 -16.62 -13.10 -0.92
C TRP A 140 -17.11 -14.39 -0.24
N GLU A 141 -18.40 -14.51 0.12
CA GLU A 141 -19.00 -15.67 0.78
C GLU A 141 -18.29 -16.04 2.11
N ILE A 142 -17.92 -15.03 2.91
CA ILE A 142 -17.14 -15.20 4.15
C ILE A 142 -17.84 -14.71 5.43
N ASP A 143 -19.10 -14.28 5.38
CA ASP A 143 -19.82 -13.72 6.54
C ASP A 143 -19.72 -14.62 7.78
N ASN A 144 -19.87 -15.93 7.60
CA ASN A 144 -19.84 -16.91 8.70
C ASN A 144 -18.44 -17.39 9.09
N LYS A 145 -17.40 -16.86 8.43
CA LYS A 145 -15.99 -17.27 8.61
C LYS A 145 -15.14 -16.20 9.28
N ILE A 146 -15.62 -14.96 9.34
CA ILE A 146 -14.87 -13.83 9.90
C ILE A 146 -14.82 -13.99 11.43
N VAL A 147 -13.61 -14.23 11.95
CA VAL A 147 -13.36 -14.37 13.39
C VAL A 147 -13.21 -13.00 14.05
N ALA A 148 -12.52 -12.07 13.37
CA ALA A 148 -12.29 -10.72 13.84
C ALA A 148 -11.85 -9.79 12.70
N ILE A 149 -12.06 -8.49 12.90
CA ILE A 149 -11.57 -7.42 12.04
C ILE A 149 -10.60 -6.56 12.85
N VAL A 150 -9.35 -6.47 12.38
CA VAL A 150 -8.29 -5.65 12.97
C VAL A 150 -8.31 -4.26 12.33
N THR A 151 -8.36 -3.22 13.16
CA THR A 151 -8.50 -1.83 12.71
C THR A 151 -7.53 -0.89 13.44
N ASN A 152 -7.33 0.32 12.93
CA ASN A 152 -6.51 1.35 13.57
C ASN A 152 -7.19 2.06 14.77
N ASN A 153 -8.29 1.52 15.29
CA ASN A 153 -9.04 2.05 16.43
C ASN A 153 -9.70 3.42 16.24
N ALA A 154 -9.81 3.92 15.01
CA ALA A 154 -10.62 5.11 14.75
C ALA A 154 -12.08 4.84 15.16
N SER A 155 -12.69 5.77 15.90
CA SER A 155 -13.98 5.57 16.58
C SER A 155 -15.10 5.16 15.62
N ASN A 156 -15.13 5.77 14.44
CA ASN A 156 -16.05 5.45 13.36
C ASN A 156 -15.84 4.04 12.78
N ILE A 157 -14.59 3.59 12.62
CA ILE A 157 -14.29 2.24 12.11
C ILE A 157 -14.69 1.19 13.14
N VAL A 158 -14.34 1.41 14.41
CA VAL A 158 -14.74 0.51 15.50
C VAL A 158 -16.26 0.41 15.58
N GLY A 159 -16.95 1.56 15.50
CA GLY A 159 -18.41 1.60 15.42
C GLY A 159 -18.94 0.81 14.22
N GLY A 160 -18.37 1.00 13.02
CA GLY A 160 -18.81 0.29 11.83
C GLY A 160 -18.59 -1.22 11.88
N VAL A 161 -17.50 -1.69 12.50
CA VAL A 161 -17.28 -3.13 12.74
C VAL A 161 -18.31 -3.68 13.72
N HIS A 162 -18.58 -2.96 14.82
CA HIS A 162 -19.59 -3.35 15.80
C HIS A 162 -21.00 -3.39 15.20
N ASP A 163 -21.39 -2.37 14.45
CA ASP A 163 -22.67 -2.30 13.72
C ASP A 163 -22.81 -3.40 12.67
N SER A 164 -21.67 -3.96 12.22
CA SER A 164 -21.63 -5.11 11.33
C SER A 164 -21.89 -6.44 12.02
N GLY A 165 -21.83 -6.49 13.35
CA GLY A 165 -21.96 -7.71 14.14
C GLY A 165 -20.65 -8.51 14.26
N PHE A 166 -19.52 -7.95 13.81
CA PHE A 166 -18.22 -8.62 13.88
C PHE A 166 -17.41 -8.16 15.09
N ARG A 167 -16.51 -9.04 15.54
CA ARG A 167 -15.56 -8.71 16.60
C ARG A 167 -14.49 -7.75 16.08
N SER A 168 -14.33 -6.62 16.75
CA SER A 168 -13.23 -5.67 16.49
C SER A 168 -11.99 -6.01 17.33
N LEU A 169 -10.82 -5.93 16.70
CA LEU A 169 -9.52 -5.99 17.36
C LEU A 169 -8.70 -4.74 17.02
N THR A 170 -7.92 -4.27 17.97
CA THR A 170 -7.07 -3.10 17.76
C THR A 170 -5.75 -3.50 17.12
N CYS A 171 -5.30 -2.68 16.16
CA CYS A 171 -3.97 -2.79 15.58
C CYS A 171 -2.89 -2.56 16.64
N PHE A 172 -2.08 -3.59 16.89
CA PHE A 172 -0.99 -3.54 17.87
C PHE A 172 0.01 -2.40 17.59
N ALA A 173 0.39 -2.18 16.33
CA ALA A 173 1.31 -1.10 15.96
C ALA A 173 0.72 0.28 16.29
N HIS A 174 -0.59 0.46 16.14
CA HIS A 174 -1.27 1.69 16.54
C HIS A 174 -1.30 1.84 18.07
N SER A 175 -1.65 0.78 18.81
CA SER A 175 -1.59 0.79 20.28
C SER A 175 -0.20 1.14 20.80
N LEU A 176 0.85 0.56 20.21
CA LEU A 176 2.23 0.87 20.56
C LEU A 176 2.58 2.33 20.27
N ASN A 177 2.14 2.86 19.12
CA ASN A 177 2.29 4.28 18.80
C ASN A 177 1.62 5.17 19.85
N LEU A 178 0.42 4.83 20.34
CA LEU A 178 -0.25 5.59 21.39
C LEU A 178 0.55 5.58 22.71
N VAL A 179 1.08 4.43 23.11
CA VAL A 179 1.91 4.29 24.32
C VAL A 179 3.17 5.16 24.20
N VAL A 180 3.89 5.06 23.08
CA VAL A 180 5.10 5.86 22.82
C VAL A 180 4.76 7.34 22.80
N ARG A 181 3.70 7.76 22.11
CA ARG A 181 3.27 9.17 22.05
C ARG A 181 2.94 9.72 23.42
N LYS A 182 2.32 8.92 24.30
CA LYS A 182 2.04 9.31 25.68
C LYS A 182 3.33 9.48 26.49
N GLY A 183 4.28 8.56 26.37
CA GLY A 183 5.58 8.68 27.03
C GLY A 183 6.41 9.87 26.56
N LEU A 184 6.34 10.23 25.27
CA LEU A 184 7.03 11.40 24.71
C LEU A 184 6.51 12.74 25.24
N LEU A 185 5.35 12.78 25.89
CA LEU A 185 4.83 14.02 26.50
C LEU A 185 5.73 14.54 27.63
N GLU A 186 6.42 13.64 28.35
CA GLU A 186 7.35 13.99 29.43
C GLU A 186 8.55 14.81 28.93
N ILE A 187 8.95 14.62 27.67
CA ILE A 187 10.08 15.32 27.03
C ILE A 187 9.63 16.16 25.84
N LYS A 188 8.38 16.62 25.86
CA LYS A 188 7.78 17.39 24.76
C LYS A 188 8.57 18.66 24.44
N LEU A 189 9.02 19.40 25.47
CA LEU A 189 9.72 20.67 25.28
C LEU A 189 11.04 20.52 24.47
N PRO A 190 11.97 19.61 24.83
CA PRO A 190 13.12 19.30 23.98
C PRO A 190 12.74 18.85 22.56
N ILE A 191 11.73 17.98 22.43
CA ILE A 191 11.28 17.49 21.13
C ILE A 191 10.80 18.64 20.24
N ASP A 192 10.00 19.56 20.78
CA ASP A 192 9.46 20.68 20.03
C ASP A 192 10.56 21.66 19.58
N LYS A 193 11.61 21.85 20.39
CA LYS A 193 12.80 22.63 19.98
C LYS A 193 13.53 21.96 18.80
N VAL A 194 13.79 20.66 18.87
CA VAL A 194 14.42 19.93 17.77
C VAL A 194 13.55 20.02 16.51
N LYS A 195 12.23 19.86 16.63
CA LYS A 195 11.29 20.01 15.51
C LYS A 195 11.41 21.37 14.83
N GLN A 196 11.47 22.46 15.59
CA GLN A 196 11.61 23.82 15.05
C GLN A 196 12.90 23.98 14.25
N VAL A 197 14.03 23.45 14.76
CA VAL A 197 15.32 23.49 14.06
C VAL A 197 15.24 22.69 12.75
N MET A 198 14.71 21.46 12.82
CA MET A 198 14.58 20.59 11.64
C MET A 198 13.65 21.20 10.58
N GLU A 199 12.59 21.88 11.02
CA GLU A 199 11.64 22.57 10.15
C GLU A 199 12.26 23.81 9.48
N HIS A 200 13.07 24.58 10.20
CA HIS A 200 13.79 25.73 9.64
C HIS A 200 14.66 25.33 8.44
N PHE A 201 15.52 24.32 8.62
CA PHE A 201 16.39 23.84 7.56
C PHE A 201 15.64 23.17 6.41
N LYS A 202 14.48 22.54 6.66
CA LYS A 202 13.69 21.95 5.58
C LYS A 202 12.96 23.00 4.74
N ARG A 203 12.49 24.09 5.35
CA ARG A 203 11.76 25.16 4.67
C ARG A 203 12.68 26.13 3.93
N SER A 204 13.92 26.32 4.38
CA SER A 204 14.87 27.26 3.80
C SER A 204 15.99 26.55 3.04
N SER A 205 15.96 26.64 1.70
CA SER A 205 17.04 26.14 0.84
C SER A 205 18.39 26.79 1.17
N ASN A 206 18.40 28.09 1.50
CA ASN A 206 19.61 28.82 1.88
C ASN A 206 20.18 28.32 3.21
N ALA A 207 19.33 28.07 4.21
CA ALA A 207 19.76 27.52 5.49
C ALA A 207 20.33 26.10 5.31
N LEU A 208 19.66 25.27 4.50
CA LEU A 208 20.14 23.91 4.19
C LEU A 208 21.49 23.93 3.46
N ALA A 209 21.66 24.81 2.48
CA ALA A 209 22.93 24.97 1.77
C ALA A 209 24.05 25.44 2.72
N THR A 210 23.73 26.32 3.67
CA THR A 210 24.68 26.78 4.69
C THR A 210 25.07 25.65 5.62
N LEU A 211 24.11 24.84 6.07
CA LEU A 211 24.36 23.64 6.89
C LEU A 211 25.29 22.66 6.17
N HIS A 212 25.02 22.36 4.90
CA HIS A 212 25.86 21.46 4.10
C HIS A 212 27.30 21.99 3.97
N LYS A 213 27.48 23.29 3.71
CA LYS A 213 28.80 23.92 3.66
C LYS A 213 29.56 23.80 4.98
N MET A 214 28.87 23.99 6.11
CA MET A 214 29.49 23.84 7.44
C MET A 214 29.88 22.39 7.71
N GLN A 215 29.03 21.42 7.34
CA GLN A 215 29.34 20.00 7.47
C GLN A 215 30.58 19.62 6.66
N ASP A 216 30.70 20.11 5.41
CA ASP A 216 31.89 19.88 4.57
C ASP A 216 33.16 20.45 5.21
N GLN A 217 33.10 21.69 5.72
CA GLN A 217 34.22 22.33 6.40
C GLN A 217 34.66 21.57 7.66
N MET A 218 33.71 20.97 8.38
CA MET A 218 33.96 20.15 9.56
C MET A 218 34.28 18.69 9.23
N GLN A 219 34.38 18.32 7.95
CA GLN A 219 34.61 16.95 7.48
C GLN A 219 33.56 15.95 8.00
N MET A 220 32.33 16.42 8.16
CA MET A 220 31.19 15.62 8.61
C MET A 220 30.37 15.11 7.42
N PRO A 221 29.75 13.93 7.53
CA PRO A 221 28.87 13.44 6.48
C PRO A 221 27.62 14.31 6.35
N GLN A 222 27.26 14.68 5.12
CA GLN A 222 26.00 15.36 4.84
C GLN A 222 24.84 14.37 4.98
N LEU A 223 24.00 14.59 5.99
CA LEU A 223 22.89 13.70 6.33
C LEU A 223 21.55 14.37 6.03
N LYS A 224 20.65 13.66 5.34
CA LYS A 224 19.28 14.13 5.08
C LYS A 224 18.49 14.30 6.39
N LEU A 225 17.90 15.46 6.62
CA LEU A 225 17.07 15.68 7.81
C LEU A 225 15.86 14.74 7.84
N LYS A 226 15.58 14.18 9.02
CA LYS A 226 14.41 13.31 9.28
C LYS A 226 13.40 14.08 10.14
N GLN A 227 12.14 14.13 9.72
CA GLN A 227 11.09 14.79 10.49
C GLN A 227 10.28 13.80 11.30
N ASP A 228 9.80 14.25 12.45
CA ASP A 228 8.79 13.52 13.21
C ASP A 228 7.45 13.50 12.44
N VAL A 229 6.86 12.31 12.36
CA VAL A 229 5.56 12.04 11.76
C VAL A 229 4.66 11.44 12.83
N VAL A 230 3.79 12.26 13.41
CA VAL A 230 2.45 11.92 13.95
C VAL A 230 2.15 10.42 14.20
N THR A 231 1.83 9.80 13.08
CA THR A 231 1.26 8.47 12.93
C THR A 231 2.30 7.34 12.92
N ARG A 232 3.59 7.65 13.00
CA ARG A 232 4.70 6.69 13.06
C ARG A 232 5.43 6.83 14.39
N TRP A 233 5.46 5.76 15.16
CA TRP A 233 6.04 5.73 16.51
C TRP A 233 7.56 5.95 16.53
N ASN A 234 8.26 5.47 15.51
CA ASN A 234 9.72 5.57 15.41
C ASN A 234 10.22 6.91 14.89
N SER A 235 9.36 7.77 14.32
CA SER A 235 9.84 8.99 13.65
C SER A 235 10.44 10.02 14.60
N THR A 236 9.96 10.09 15.84
CA THR A 236 10.56 10.98 16.84
C THR A 236 11.97 10.52 17.20
N PHE A 237 12.17 9.21 17.42
CA PHE A 237 13.49 8.64 17.65
C PHE A 237 14.42 8.91 16.46
N ASP A 238 13.97 8.61 15.25
CA ASP A 238 14.70 8.86 14.01
C ASP A 238 15.14 10.33 13.85
N MET A 239 14.27 11.28 14.24
CA MET A 239 14.57 12.71 14.22
C MET A 239 15.62 13.06 15.29
N LEU A 240 15.46 12.56 16.52
CA LEU A 240 16.37 12.87 17.63
C LEU A 240 17.76 12.26 17.44
N THR A 241 17.87 11.08 16.84
CA THR A 241 19.16 10.48 16.47
C THR A 241 19.80 11.15 15.25
N ARG A 242 19.01 11.85 14.44
CA ARG A 242 19.50 12.60 13.26
C ARG A 242 19.93 14.02 13.60
N PHE A 243 19.31 14.63 14.62
CA PHE A 243 19.69 15.93 15.15
C PHE A 243 21.11 15.87 15.71
#